data_AF-A0A6G9YGU0-F1
#
_entry.id   AF-A0A6G9YGU0-F1
#
_cell.length_a   1.000
_cell.length_b   1.000
_cell.length_c   1.000
_cell.angle_alpha   90.00
_cell.angle_beta   90.00
_cell.angle_gamma   90.00
#
_symmetry.space_group_name_H-M   'P 1'
#
loop_
_entity.id
_entity.type
_entity.pdbx_description
1 polymer ?
#
loop_
_entity_poly.entity_id
_entity_poly.type
_entity_poly.pdbx_seq_one_letter_code
_entity_poly.pdbx_strand_id
1 'polypeptide(L)'
;MLHYTDKPVPRGKLVAMVIPLIVWMTVLSFATAPMNRFFLHHFFTWVPFTEGAGSTTKFLHGYPHSVALTAMLICLPLTGIALPLIEELYFRGFLLPRIAHLGGWAPVVSAVLFSLYHFWTPWVFVSRVIFMFPGFWLAWRNKDIRVSIGMHVGVTSTMATFAALAVALHRIQ
;
A
#
# COMPACT_ATOMS: atom_id res chain seq x y z
N MET A 1 20.08 16.80 -6.95
CA MET A 1 19.40 15.60 -7.49
C MET A 1 19.42 14.49 -6.46
N LEU A 2 18.36 13.69 -6.40
CA LEU A 2 18.29 12.48 -5.58
C LEU A 2 18.83 11.30 -6.43
N HIS A 3 19.98 10.73 -6.06
CA HIS A 3 20.58 9.59 -6.75
C HIS A 3 20.48 8.35 -5.86
N TYR A 4 19.86 7.30 -6.39
CA TYR A 4 19.55 6.08 -5.63
C TYR A 4 20.62 4.99 -5.72
N THR A 5 21.53 5.10 -6.69
CA THR A 5 22.52 4.05 -7.02
C THR A 5 23.87 4.25 -6.35
N ASP A 6 24.14 5.44 -5.83
CA ASP A 6 25.50 5.83 -5.42
C ASP A 6 25.93 5.16 -4.11
N LYS A 7 24.99 5.01 -3.15
CA LYS A 7 25.27 4.49 -1.80
C LYS A 7 24.12 3.61 -1.29
N PRO A 8 23.93 2.42 -1.87
CA PRO A 8 22.86 1.51 -1.46
C PRO A 8 22.99 1.14 0.02
N VAL A 9 21.87 1.11 0.74
CA VAL A 9 21.81 0.58 2.11
C VAL A 9 22.28 -0.88 2.11
N PRO A 10 23.18 -1.30 3.03
CA PRO A 10 23.60 -2.69 3.13
C PRO A 10 22.43 -3.64 3.39
N ARG A 11 22.48 -4.86 2.85
CA ARG A 11 21.34 -5.81 2.87
C ARG A 11 20.80 -6.07 4.28
N GLY A 12 21.66 -6.30 5.27
CA GLY A 12 21.23 -6.53 6.66
C GLY A 12 20.50 -5.32 7.26
N LYS A 13 21.01 -4.11 7.02
CA LYS A 13 20.36 -2.86 7.45
C LYS A 13 19.04 -2.62 6.72
N LEU A 14 18.98 -2.94 5.42
CA LEU A 14 17.75 -2.84 4.63
C LEU A 14 16.65 -3.75 5.23
N VAL A 15 16.97 -5.01 5.52
CA VAL A 15 16.02 -5.94 6.15
C VAL A 15 15.57 -5.43 7.51
N ALA A 16 16.51 -4.98 8.35
CA ALA A 16 16.20 -4.42 9.67
C ALA A 16 15.32 -3.16 9.61
N MET A 17 15.38 -2.39 8.51
CA MET A 17 14.48 -1.25 8.27
C MET A 17 13.12 -1.68 7.74
N VAL A 18 13.06 -2.66 6.84
CA VAL A 18 11.82 -3.08 6.16
C VAL A 18 10.88 -3.82 7.11
N ILE A 19 11.38 -4.70 7.99
CA ILE A 19 10.54 -5.45 8.93
C ILE A 19 9.64 -4.53 9.80
N PRO A 20 10.18 -3.54 10.54
CA PRO A 20 9.34 -2.66 11.35
C PRO A 20 8.41 -1.79 10.50
N LEU A 21 8.78 -1.47 9.25
CA LEU A 21 7.89 -0.76 8.33
C LEU A 21 6.70 -1.59 7.86
N ILE A 22 6.91 -2.90 7.61
CA ILE A 22 5.81 -3.84 7.31
C ILE A 22 4.86 -3.91 8.50
N VAL A 23 5.40 -4.05 9.71
CA VAL A 23 4.61 -4.07 10.95
C VAL A 23 3.83 -2.75 11.12
N TRP A 24 4.51 -1.61 10.94
CA TRP A 24 3.90 -0.28 11.01
C TRP A 24 2.72 -0.16 10.05
N MET A 25 2.94 -0.43 8.77
CA MET A 25 1.91 -0.28 7.74
C MET A 25 0.74 -1.23 7.98
N THR A 26 1.02 -2.48 8.38
CA THR A 26 -0.01 -3.46 8.73
C THR A 26 -0.84 -2.98 9.93
N VAL A 27 -0.21 -2.69 11.07
CA VAL A 27 -0.91 -2.27 12.29
C VAL A 27 -1.74 -1.01 12.05
N LEU A 28 -1.16 0.01 11.41
CA LEU A 28 -1.85 1.27 11.16
C LEU A 28 -2.99 1.14 10.16
N SER A 29 -2.90 0.23 9.18
CA SER A 29 -4.01 -0.05 8.25
C SER A 29 -5.28 -0.53 8.98
N PHE A 30 -5.11 -1.32 10.06
CA PHE A 30 -6.24 -1.76 10.89
C PHE A 30 -6.63 -0.69 11.91
N ALA A 31 -5.66 -0.07 12.59
CA ALA A 31 -5.91 0.92 13.64
C ALA A 31 -6.66 2.15 13.11
N THR A 32 -6.45 2.51 11.84
CA THR A 32 -7.11 3.65 11.20
C THR A 32 -8.46 3.32 10.55
N ALA A 33 -8.94 2.06 10.65
CA ALA A 33 -10.22 1.66 10.07
C ALA A 33 -11.43 2.49 10.55
N PRO A 34 -11.54 2.88 11.84
CA PRO A 34 -12.62 3.78 12.29
C PRO A 34 -12.58 5.14 11.60
N MET A 35 -11.39 5.70 11.38
CA MET A 35 -11.21 6.97 10.66
C MET A 35 -11.65 6.84 9.20
N ASN A 36 -11.28 5.75 8.53
CA ASN A 36 -11.70 5.49 7.16
C ASN A 36 -13.23 5.39 7.05
N ARG A 37 -13.89 4.72 8.01
CA ARG A 37 -15.36 4.64 8.08
C ARG A 37 -16.00 5.99 8.35
N PHE A 38 -15.40 6.82 9.21
CA PHE A 38 -15.86 8.18 9.45
C PHE A 38 -15.90 8.97 8.14
N PHE A 39 -14.79 9.00 7.38
CA PHE A 39 -14.75 9.72 6.11
C PHE A 39 -15.75 9.16 5.09
N LEU A 40 -15.82 7.83 4.98
CA LEU A 40 -16.75 7.14 4.09
C LEU A 40 -18.21 7.56 4.32
N HIS A 41 -18.67 7.49 5.58
CA HIS A 41 -20.07 7.74 5.92
C HIS A 41 -20.48 9.21 5.97
N HIS A 42 -19.52 10.15 6.07
CA HIS A 42 -19.84 11.58 6.17
C HIS A 42 -19.57 12.36 4.89
N PHE A 43 -18.60 11.93 4.06
CA PHE A 43 -18.16 12.70 2.88
C PHE A 43 -18.35 11.96 1.54
N PHE A 44 -18.52 10.64 1.57
CA PHE A 44 -18.61 9.79 0.37
C PHE A 44 -19.92 9.01 0.28
N THR A 45 -21.01 9.54 0.87
CA THR A 45 -22.35 8.93 0.83
C THR A 45 -22.96 8.85 -0.56
N TRP A 46 -22.42 9.60 -1.52
CA TRP A 46 -22.85 9.65 -2.91
C TRP A 46 -22.19 8.58 -3.80
N VAL A 47 -21.24 7.81 -3.27
CA VAL A 47 -20.54 6.76 -4.03
C VAL A 47 -21.35 5.45 -3.97
N PRO A 48 -21.88 4.94 -5.10
CA PRO A 48 -22.89 3.87 -5.07
C PRO A 48 -22.33 2.46 -4.79
N PHE A 49 -21.02 2.27 -4.88
CA PHE A 49 -20.34 0.96 -4.74
C PHE A 49 -19.52 0.86 -3.46
N THR A 50 -19.93 1.57 -2.39
CA THR A 50 -19.26 1.51 -1.09
C THR A 50 -19.75 0.35 -0.21
N GLU A 51 -20.77 -0.38 -0.65
CA GLU A 51 -21.19 -1.60 0.04
C GLU A 51 -20.05 -2.61 0.02
N GLY A 52 -19.53 -2.96 1.21
CA GLY A 52 -18.35 -3.80 1.34
C GLY A 52 -17.01 -3.04 1.33
N ALA A 53 -17.00 -1.72 1.13
CA ALA A 53 -15.79 -0.90 1.28
C ALA A 53 -15.23 -1.05 2.70
N GLY A 54 -14.07 -1.71 2.81
CA GLY A 54 -13.45 -2.06 4.10
C GLY A 54 -13.62 -3.52 4.54
N SER A 55 -14.23 -4.38 3.71
CA SER A 55 -14.24 -5.83 3.91
C SER A 55 -13.40 -6.53 2.83
N THR A 56 -12.54 -7.45 3.27
CA THR A 56 -11.65 -8.22 2.41
C THR A 56 -12.38 -9.31 1.60
N THR A 57 -13.55 -9.77 2.07
CA THR A 57 -14.23 -10.94 1.51
C THR A 57 -15.68 -10.70 1.12
N LYS A 58 -16.33 -9.60 1.54
CA LYS A 58 -17.73 -9.32 1.16
C LYS A 58 -17.93 -9.24 -0.35
N PHE A 59 -16.95 -8.73 -1.09
CA PHE A 59 -16.99 -8.70 -2.56
C PHE A 59 -16.92 -10.07 -3.21
N LEU A 60 -16.52 -11.11 -2.48
CA LEU A 60 -16.45 -12.48 -2.96
C LEU A 60 -17.74 -13.28 -2.65
N HIS A 61 -18.62 -12.72 -1.81
CA HIS A 61 -19.85 -13.39 -1.41
C HIS A 61 -20.79 -13.54 -2.62
N GLY A 62 -21.30 -14.76 -2.82
CA GLY A 62 -22.18 -15.08 -3.96
C GLY A 62 -21.48 -15.60 -5.21
N TYR A 63 -20.14 -15.60 -5.26
CA TYR A 63 -19.38 -16.25 -6.33
C TYR A 63 -19.04 -17.71 -5.98
N PRO A 64 -18.98 -18.63 -6.96
CA PRO A 64 -18.51 -19.99 -6.72
C PRO A 64 -17.09 -19.98 -6.14
N HIS A 65 -16.83 -20.85 -5.17
CA HIS A 65 -15.54 -20.94 -4.48
C HIS A 65 -14.35 -21.05 -5.44
N SER A 66 -14.47 -21.90 -6.47
CA SER A 66 -13.43 -22.10 -7.50
C SER A 66 -13.17 -20.85 -8.34
N VAL A 67 -14.20 -20.04 -8.61
CA VAL A 67 -14.08 -18.77 -9.34
C VAL A 67 -13.38 -17.73 -8.47
N ALA A 68 -13.81 -17.58 -7.22
CA ALA A 68 -13.20 -16.65 -6.27
C ALA A 68 -11.72 -16.99 -6.02
N LEU A 69 -11.39 -18.26 -5.81
CA LEU A 69 -10.01 -18.71 -5.60
C LEU A 69 -9.14 -18.48 -6.84
N THR A 70 -9.63 -18.84 -8.03
CA THR A 70 -8.92 -18.59 -9.29
C THR A 70 -8.65 -17.09 -9.48
N ALA A 71 -9.64 -16.23 -9.24
CA ALA A 71 -9.48 -14.80 -9.33
C ALA A 71 -8.42 -14.27 -8.35
N MET A 72 -8.43 -14.73 -7.09
CA MET A 72 -7.42 -14.35 -6.10
C MET A 72 -6.00 -14.78 -6.50
N LEU A 73 -5.84 -15.99 -7.03
CA LEU A 73 -4.54 -16.49 -7.49
C LEU A 73 -4.00 -15.71 -8.69
N ILE A 74 -4.86 -15.31 -9.63
CA ILE A 74 -4.49 -14.44 -10.76
C ILE A 74 -4.16 -13.03 -10.26
N CYS A 75 -4.96 -12.48 -9.35
CA CYS A 75 -4.74 -11.15 -8.82
C CYS A 75 -3.49 -11.04 -7.95
N LEU A 76 -3.08 -12.09 -7.23
CA LEU A 76 -1.94 -12.06 -6.32
C LEU A 76 -0.65 -11.48 -6.94
N PRO A 77 -0.11 -12.00 -8.06
CA PRO A 77 1.09 -11.42 -8.67
C PRO A 77 0.84 -10.00 -9.23
N LEU A 78 -0.40 -9.69 -9.63
CA LEU A 78 -0.74 -8.39 -10.21
C LEU A 78 -0.87 -7.31 -9.12
N THR A 79 -1.76 -7.51 -8.16
CA THR A 79 -2.09 -6.54 -7.11
C THR A 79 -1.16 -6.64 -5.90
N GLY A 80 -0.62 -7.82 -5.62
CA GLY A 80 0.30 -8.03 -4.51
C GLY A 80 1.73 -7.59 -4.83
N ILE A 81 2.14 -7.64 -6.11
CA ILE A 81 3.53 -7.42 -6.51
C ILE A 81 3.66 -6.38 -7.63
N ALA A 82 3.09 -6.63 -8.81
CA ALA A 82 3.37 -5.82 -9.99
C ALA A 82 2.89 -4.37 -9.86
N LEU A 83 1.63 -4.15 -9.49
CA LEU A 83 1.06 -2.81 -9.27
C LEU A 83 1.81 -2.00 -8.21
N PRO A 84 2.01 -2.48 -6.96
CA PRO A 84 2.72 -1.71 -5.95
C PRO A 84 4.19 -1.46 -6.35
N LEU A 85 4.83 -2.40 -7.07
CA LEU A 85 6.17 -2.16 -7.61
C LEU A 85 6.19 -1.02 -8.64
N ILE A 86 5.25 -1.01 -9.60
CA ILE A 86 5.12 0.07 -10.59
C ILE A 86 4.88 1.41 -9.89
N GLU A 87 4.03 1.42 -8.85
CA GLU A 87 3.80 2.63 -8.05
C GLU A 87 5.06 3.12 -7.36
N GLU A 88 5.87 2.23 -6.77
CA GLU A 88 7.17 2.62 -6.19
C GLU A 88 8.14 3.17 -7.24
N LEU A 89 8.23 2.52 -8.40
CA LEU A 89 9.08 2.99 -9.50
C LEU A 89 8.64 4.37 -10.00
N TYR A 90 7.34 4.64 -10.09
CA TYR A 90 6.83 5.93 -10.49
C TYR A 90 7.03 6.99 -9.38
N PHE A 91 6.50 6.77 -8.18
CA PHE A 91 6.48 7.80 -7.16
C PHE A 91 7.84 8.01 -6.49
N ARG A 92 8.55 6.93 -6.16
CA ARG A 92 9.86 7.00 -5.51
C ARG A 92 10.97 7.04 -6.55
N GLY A 93 10.90 6.24 -7.61
CA GLY A 93 11.93 6.20 -8.65
C GLY A 93 11.93 7.42 -9.59
N PHE A 94 10.77 7.91 -10.01
CA PHE A 94 10.65 8.99 -10.99
C PHE A 94 10.25 10.34 -10.40
N LEU A 95 9.17 10.41 -9.60
CA LEU A 95 8.58 11.67 -9.15
C LEU A 95 9.36 12.31 -7.99
N LEU A 96 9.68 11.54 -6.95
CA LEU A 96 10.38 12.05 -5.76
C LEU A 96 11.72 12.74 -6.08
N PRO A 97 12.57 12.24 -7.01
CA PRO A 97 13.76 12.96 -7.46
C PRO A 97 13.47 14.33 -8.10
N ARG A 98 12.34 14.48 -8.78
CA ARG A 98 11.94 15.73 -9.47
C ARG A 98 11.43 16.78 -8.49
N ILE A 99 10.75 16.35 -7.44
CA ILE A 99 10.32 17.23 -6.34
C ILE A 99 11.36 17.34 -5.21
N ALA A 100 12.58 16.82 -5.40
CA ALA A 100 13.62 16.82 -4.37
C ALA A 100 14.09 18.24 -3.98
N HIS A 101 13.83 19.25 -4.83
CA HIS A 101 14.08 20.66 -4.53
C HIS A 101 13.24 21.17 -3.34
N LEU A 102 12.17 20.47 -2.96
CA LEU A 102 11.36 20.76 -1.76
C LEU A 102 12.04 20.33 -0.44
N GLY A 103 13.24 19.72 -0.51
CA GLY A 103 14.00 19.33 0.68
C GLY A 103 13.22 18.36 1.57
N GLY A 104 13.14 18.64 2.86
CA GLY A 104 12.42 17.80 3.84
C GLY A 104 10.91 17.67 3.57
N TRP A 105 10.33 18.56 2.77
CA TRP A 105 8.92 18.47 2.35
C TRP A 105 8.70 17.51 1.19
N ALA A 106 9.75 17.13 0.44
CA ALA A 106 9.64 16.21 -0.69
C ALA A 106 8.94 14.87 -0.33
N PRO A 107 9.30 14.15 0.76
CA PRO A 107 8.59 12.94 1.16
C PRO A 107 7.14 13.20 1.60
N VAL A 108 6.83 14.37 2.17
CA VAL A 108 5.45 14.75 2.56
C VAL A 108 4.59 14.93 1.31
N VAL A 109 5.05 15.73 0.35
CA VAL A 109 4.35 15.95 -0.92
C VAL A 109 4.22 14.65 -1.70
N SER A 110 5.26 13.79 -1.71
CA SER A 110 5.17 12.47 -2.32
C SER A 110 4.09 11.59 -1.66
N ALA A 111 3.94 11.63 -0.33
CA ALA A 111 2.91 10.87 0.38
C ALA A 111 1.49 11.34 0.04
N VAL A 112 1.31 12.66 -0.06
CA VAL A 112 0.05 13.28 -0.46
C VAL A 112 -0.31 12.91 -1.90
N LEU A 113 0.61 13.09 -2.85
CA LEU A 113 0.38 12.76 -4.26
C LEU A 113 0.09 11.27 -4.48
N PHE A 114 0.85 10.39 -3.79
CA PHE A 114 0.58 8.96 -3.81
C PHE A 114 -0.82 8.63 -3.29
N SER A 115 -1.25 9.32 -2.22
CA SER A 115 -2.56 9.09 -1.62
C SER A 115 -3.70 9.65 -2.46
N LEU A 116 -3.50 10.78 -3.14
CA LEU A 116 -4.46 11.35 -4.09
C LEU A 116 -4.67 10.47 -5.31
N TYR A 117 -3.61 9.83 -5.83
CA TYR A 117 -3.71 8.91 -6.96
C TYR A 117 -4.73 7.77 -6.75
N HIS A 118 -5.00 7.41 -5.50
CA HIS A 118 -5.97 6.36 -5.13
C HIS A 118 -7.43 6.88 -5.09
N PHE A 119 -7.88 7.50 -6.17
CA PHE A 119 -9.23 8.04 -6.31
C PHE A 119 -10.35 6.99 -6.17
N TRP A 120 -10.03 5.71 -6.29
CA TRP A 120 -10.99 4.61 -6.11
C TRP A 120 -11.29 4.30 -4.63
N THR A 121 -10.48 4.80 -3.70
CA THR A 121 -10.68 4.68 -2.23
C THR A 121 -10.34 6.00 -1.51
N PRO A 122 -11.07 7.08 -1.82
CA PRO A 122 -10.72 8.42 -1.36
C PRO A 122 -10.90 8.59 0.15
N TRP A 123 -11.79 7.83 0.79
CA TRP A 123 -11.95 7.80 2.26
C TRP A 123 -10.75 7.23 3.02
N VAL A 124 -9.81 6.55 2.34
CA VAL A 124 -8.56 6.02 2.91
C VAL A 124 -7.42 7.05 2.79
N PHE A 125 -7.67 8.24 2.25
CA PHE A 125 -6.64 9.23 1.98
C PHE A 125 -5.75 9.55 3.20
N VAL A 126 -6.36 9.92 4.33
CA VAL A 126 -5.62 10.34 5.54
C VAL A 126 -4.82 9.17 6.13
N SER A 127 -5.43 7.99 6.23
CA SER A 127 -4.72 6.81 6.74
C SER A 127 -3.55 6.43 5.84
N ARG A 128 -3.74 6.47 4.51
CA ARG A 128 -2.69 6.16 3.54
C ARG A 128 -1.51 7.11 3.62
N VAL A 129 -1.73 8.41 3.82
CA VAL A 129 -0.64 9.35 4.11
C VAL A 129 0.13 8.89 5.34
N ILE A 130 -0.56 8.56 6.44
CA ILE A 130 0.08 8.18 7.72
C ILE A 130 0.87 6.87 7.59
N PHE A 131 0.25 5.80 7.09
CA PHE A 131 0.88 4.49 7.10
C PHE A 131 1.97 4.32 6.04
N MET A 132 1.93 5.08 4.94
CA MET A 132 2.97 5.05 3.91
C MET A 132 4.16 5.97 4.20
N PHE A 133 3.93 7.07 4.93
CA PHE A 133 4.92 8.14 5.09
C PHE A 133 6.29 7.67 5.61
N PRO A 134 6.41 6.78 6.62
CA PRO A 134 7.73 6.37 7.11
C PRO A 134 8.59 5.67 6.05
N GLY A 135 8.00 4.85 5.18
CA GLY A 135 8.73 4.23 4.07
C GLY A 135 9.23 5.25 3.05
N PHE A 136 8.40 6.25 2.73
CA PHE A 136 8.76 7.30 1.78
C PHE A 136 9.85 8.20 2.35
N TRP A 137 9.72 8.59 3.62
CA TRP A 137 10.71 9.38 4.32
C TRP A 137 12.05 8.64 4.43
N LEU A 138 12.06 7.34 4.78
CA LEU A 138 13.30 6.57 4.85
C LEU A 138 13.94 6.36 3.48
N ALA A 139 13.16 6.12 2.42
CA ALA A 139 13.69 6.04 1.06
C ALA A 139 14.34 7.35 0.61
N TRP A 140 13.72 8.50 0.94
CA TRP A 140 14.31 9.82 0.70
C TRP A 140 15.58 10.04 1.54
N ARG A 141 15.51 9.78 2.86
CA ARG A 141 16.58 10.05 3.82
C ARG A 141 17.83 9.23 3.57
N ASN A 142 17.66 7.97 3.17
CA ASN A 142 18.75 7.04 2.86
C ASN A 142 19.12 7.04 1.37
N LYS A 143 18.36 7.77 0.53
CA LYS A 143 18.50 7.75 -0.92
C LYS A 143 18.52 6.32 -1.45
N ASP A 144 17.53 5.52 -1.04
CA ASP A 144 17.40 4.12 -1.45
C ASP A 144 15.94 3.69 -1.57
N ILE A 145 15.45 3.51 -2.81
CA ILE A 145 14.06 3.11 -3.07
C ILE A 145 13.73 1.72 -2.54
N ARG A 146 14.72 0.85 -2.33
CA ARG A 146 14.50 -0.54 -1.90
C ARG A 146 13.83 -0.62 -0.53
N VAL A 147 14.01 0.41 0.31
CA VAL A 147 13.32 0.52 1.61
C VAL A 147 11.81 0.62 1.41
N SER A 148 11.36 1.52 0.52
CA SER A 148 9.95 1.73 0.24
C SER A 148 9.34 0.57 -0.55
N ILE A 149 10.10 0.00 -1.51
CA ILE A 149 9.71 -1.23 -2.21
C ILE A 149 9.51 -2.39 -1.23
N GLY A 150 10.47 -2.63 -0.35
CA GLY A 150 10.39 -3.71 0.64
C GLY A 150 9.19 -3.57 1.57
N MET A 151 8.89 -2.35 2.03
CA MET A 151 7.70 -2.07 2.82
C MET A 151 6.42 -2.30 2.02
N HIS A 152 6.26 -1.59 0.91
CA HIS A 152 5.00 -1.52 0.18
C HIS A 152 4.65 -2.86 -0.49
N VAL A 153 5.57 -3.38 -1.31
CA VAL A 153 5.40 -4.68 -1.98
C VAL A 153 5.34 -5.82 -0.97
N GLY A 154 6.13 -5.73 0.11
CA GLY A 154 6.11 -6.72 1.19
C GLY A 154 4.74 -6.81 1.87
N VAL A 155 4.12 -5.69 2.21
CA VAL A 155 2.78 -5.67 2.82
C VAL A 155 1.72 -6.15 1.83
N THR A 156 1.69 -5.63 0.60
CA THR A 156 0.65 -6.00 -0.38
C THR A 156 0.72 -7.46 -0.77
N SER A 157 1.92 -8.02 -0.97
CA SER A 157 2.10 -9.44 -1.27
C SER A 157 1.71 -10.34 -0.09
N THR A 158 2.08 -9.95 1.13
CA THR A 158 1.70 -10.67 2.35
C THR A 158 0.18 -10.67 2.53
N MET A 159 -0.47 -9.51 2.42
CA MET A 159 -1.93 -9.41 2.55
C MET A 159 -2.68 -10.16 1.44
N ALA A 160 -2.23 -10.06 0.19
CA ALA A 160 -2.81 -10.81 -0.93
C ALA A 160 -2.69 -12.33 -0.72
N THR A 161 -1.54 -12.78 -0.22
CA THR A 161 -1.32 -14.21 0.09
C THR A 161 -2.25 -14.68 1.21
N PHE A 162 -2.36 -13.93 2.31
CA PHE A 162 -3.28 -14.28 3.39
C PHE A 162 -4.74 -14.26 2.94
N ALA A 163 -5.14 -13.33 2.07
CA ALA A 163 -6.48 -13.30 1.50
C ALA A 163 -6.76 -14.55 0.64
N ALA A 164 -5.84 -14.92 -0.24
CA ALA A 164 -5.98 -16.13 -1.06
C ALA A 164 -6.02 -17.41 -0.19
N LEU A 165 -5.19 -17.49 0.84
CA LEU A 165 -5.20 -18.61 1.80
C LEU A 165 -6.51 -18.67 2.59
N ALA A 166 -7.03 -17.54 3.04
CA ALA A 166 -8.30 -17.49 3.76
C ALA A 166 -9.45 -18.05 2.89
N VAL A 167 -9.50 -17.68 1.60
CA VAL A 167 -10.48 -18.22 0.65
C VAL A 167 -10.24 -19.71 0.38
N ALA A 168 -8.98 -20.15 0.26
CA ALA A 168 -8.66 -21.56 0.03
C ALA A 168 -9.07 -22.45 1.21
N LEU A 169 -8.89 -21.97 2.45
CA LEU A 169 -9.15 -22.71 3.69
C LEU A 169 -10.62 -22.66 4.11
N HIS A 170 -11.29 -21.52 3.95
CA HIS A 170 -12.73 -21.42 4.18
C HIS A 170 -13.46 -21.86 2.91
N ARG A 171 -13.89 -23.13 2.87
CA ARG A 171 -15.03 -23.52 2.02
C ARG A 171 -16.21 -22.70 2.52
N ILE A 172 -16.48 -21.57 1.88
CA ILE A 172 -17.71 -20.80 2.11
C ILE A 172 -18.85 -21.77 1.78
N GLN A 173 -19.48 -22.31 2.83
CA GLN A 173 -20.70 -23.13 2.71
C GLN A 173 -21.86 -22.22 2.36
#